data_AF-A0A6C0EN29-F1
#
_entry.id   AF-A0A6C0EN29-F1
#
_cell.length_a   1.000
_cell.length_b   1.000
_cell.length_c   1.000
_cell.angle_alpha   90.00
_cell.angle_beta   90.00
_cell.angle_gamma   90.00
#
_symmetry.space_group_name_H-M   'P 1'
#
loop_
_entity.id
_entity.type
_entity.pdbx_description
1 polymer ?
#
loop_
_entity_poly.entity_id
_entity_poly.type
_entity_poly.pdbx_seq_one_letter_code
_entity_poly.pdbx_strand_id
1 'polypeptide(L)'
;MNDNVKVVRVNEPTTAPRSKDPRQGHQERKDPKPAHRDRVVIDTRAWSRGVADPGLDLTNPEVQLKCVQELRDVPDSSAAWIPVLRSHLQQKIAGYKYQDVLKTRWTPQGFVDLDDVLALLCDCQLACFYCRAPTSVLYKEVRDPRQWTLERINNDLGHVRGNVQIACLTCNLRRRTLYHERYILTKQMVKVNKLA
;
A
#
# COMPACT_ATOMS: atom_id res chain seq x y z
N MET A 1 38.55 76.66 38.15
CA MET A 1 39.50 75.53 38.21
C MET A 1 38.74 74.28 37.83
N ASN A 2 39.15 73.67 36.71
CA ASN A 2 39.15 72.26 36.28
C ASN A 2 38.28 71.26 37.06
N ASP A 3 37.76 70.16 36.52
CA ASP A 3 37.67 69.49 35.23
C ASP A 3 36.71 68.31 35.56
N ASN A 4 35.64 68.07 34.80
CA ASN A 4 35.55 66.99 33.80
C ASN A 4 35.06 65.62 34.34
N VAL A 5 34.21 65.01 33.51
CA VAL A 5 33.91 63.58 33.34
C VAL A 5 32.50 63.07 33.74
N LYS A 6 31.92 62.42 32.71
CA LYS A 6 30.58 61.89 32.45
C LYS A 6 30.23 60.62 33.22
N VAL A 7 28.91 60.40 33.45
CA VAL A 7 28.28 59.08 33.36
C VAL A 7 26.86 59.21 32.78
N VAL A 8 26.55 58.41 31.76
CA VAL A 8 25.24 58.26 31.11
C VAL A 8 24.43 57.17 31.82
N ARG A 9 23.14 57.41 32.09
CA ARG A 9 22.12 56.36 32.30
C ARG A 9 20.78 56.75 31.67
N VAL A 10 20.18 55.75 31.03
CA VAL A 10 19.01 55.72 30.14
C VAL A 10 17.71 55.86 30.93
N ASN A 11 16.64 56.44 30.34
CA ASN A 11 15.26 56.27 30.81
C ASN A 11 14.25 56.21 29.64
N GLU A 12 13.13 55.54 29.94
CA GLU A 12 12.16 54.82 29.10
C GLU A 12 11.12 55.69 28.36
N PRO A 13 10.40 55.14 27.35
CA PRO A 13 9.15 55.69 26.87
C PRO A 13 7.91 55.06 27.53
N THR A 14 7.08 55.94 28.09
CA THR A 14 5.73 55.77 28.65
C THR A 14 4.72 55.26 27.62
N THR A 15 3.72 54.46 28.04
CA THR A 15 2.28 54.70 27.76
C THR A 15 1.35 53.67 28.43
N ALA A 16 0.22 54.18 28.90
CA ALA A 16 -0.80 53.55 29.75
C ALA A 16 -1.80 52.66 28.97
N PRO A 17 -2.70 51.90 29.65
CA PRO A 17 -3.37 50.73 29.10
C PRO A 17 -4.78 51.01 28.57
N ARG A 18 -5.31 50.13 27.70
CA ARG A 18 -6.76 49.94 27.53
C ARG A 18 -7.10 48.54 27.01
N SER A 19 -8.07 47.94 27.68
CA SER A 19 -8.68 46.63 27.51
C SER A 19 -9.52 46.49 26.22
N LYS A 20 -9.68 45.24 25.73
CA LYS A 20 -10.95 44.59 25.33
C LYS A 20 -10.69 43.28 24.56
N ASP A 21 -11.22 42.17 25.09
CA ASP A 21 -11.64 40.98 24.33
C ASP A 21 -13.17 40.94 24.47
N PRO A 22 -13.97 40.77 23.40
CA PRO A 22 -14.44 39.43 23.06
C PRO A 22 -14.64 39.17 21.55
N ARG A 23 -14.13 38.03 21.09
CA ARG A 23 -14.79 37.08 20.16
C ARG A 23 -15.52 37.69 18.94
N GLN A 24 -14.85 37.71 17.79
CA GLN A 24 -15.52 37.59 16.48
C GLN A 24 -15.01 36.35 15.76
N GLY A 25 -15.88 35.35 15.63
CA GLY A 25 -15.60 34.13 14.90
C GLY A 25 -15.59 34.40 13.40
N HIS A 26 -14.41 34.24 12.78
CA HIS A 26 -14.34 34.06 11.34
C HIS A 26 -14.82 32.65 11.00
N GLN A 27 -16.04 32.53 10.46
CA GLN A 27 -16.42 31.35 9.70
C GLN A 27 -15.66 31.39 8.37
N GLU A 28 -14.47 30.78 8.34
CA GLU A 28 -13.85 30.37 7.08
C GLU A 28 -14.81 29.42 6.36
N ARG A 29 -15.32 29.85 5.20
CA ARG A 29 -15.93 28.92 4.25
C ARG A 29 -14.80 28.02 3.76
N LYS A 30 -14.71 26.82 4.31
CA LYS A 30 -13.83 25.78 3.76
C LYS A 30 -14.46 25.35 2.44
N ASP A 31 -13.85 25.77 1.33
CA ASP A 31 -14.14 25.19 0.03
C ASP A 31 -14.07 23.66 0.17
N PRO A 32 -15.05 22.90 -0.38
CA PRO A 32 -15.01 21.45 -0.32
C PRO A 32 -13.70 21.01 -0.97
N LYS A 33 -12.88 20.26 -0.20
CA LYS A 33 -11.66 19.67 -0.72
C LYS A 33 -12.01 18.93 -2.01
N PRO A 34 -11.24 19.16 -3.11
CA PRO A 34 -11.51 18.46 -4.36
C PRO A 34 -11.55 16.96 -4.07
N ALA A 35 -12.61 16.31 -4.54
CA ALA A 35 -12.78 14.87 -4.40
C ALA A 35 -11.47 14.21 -4.84
N HIS A 36 -10.90 13.35 -3.98
CA HIS A 36 -9.68 12.64 -4.30
C HIS A 36 -9.97 11.80 -5.55
N ARG A 37 -9.50 12.25 -6.72
CA ARG A 37 -9.56 11.46 -7.93
C ARG A 37 -8.79 10.20 -7.65
N ASP A 38 -9.45 9.06 -7.76
CA ASP A 38 -8.76 7.79 -7.63
C ASP A 38 -7.64 7.75 -8.67
N ARG A 39 -6.42 7.54 -8.18
CA ARG A 39 -5.27 7.40 -9.05
C ARG A 39 -5.43 6.02 -9.67
N VAL A 40 -5.67 5.97 -10.96
CA VAL A 40 -5.76 4.70 -11.68
C VAL A 40 -4.33 4.16 -11.81
N VAL A 41 -4.06 2.95 -11.30
CA VAL A 41 -2.75 2.29 -11.39
C VAL A 41 -2.47 1.81 -12.81
N ILE A 42 -3.52 1.47 -13.53
CA ILE A 42 -3.47 0.95 -14.89
C ILE A 42 -4.02 2.04 -15.81
N ASP A 43 -3.17 2.77 -16.54
CA ASP A 43 -3.65 3.59 -17.64
C ASP A 43 -4.31 2.66 -18.66
N THR A 44 -5.63 2.76 -18.74
CA THR A 44 -6.47 2.05 -19.70
C THR A 44 -5.89 2.11 -21.11
N ARG A 45 -5.12 3.12 -21.53
CA ARG A 45 -4.52 3.18 -22.89
C ARG A 45 -3.34 2.24 -23.13
N ALA A 46 -2.56 1.89 -22.11
CA ALA A 46 -1.50 0.88 -22.22
C ALA A 46 -2.11 -0.53 -22.19
N TRP A 47 -3.18 -0.70 -21.41
CA TRP A 47 -4.00 -1.92 -21.38
C TRP A 47 -4.78 -2.10 -22.70
N SER A 48 -5.42 -1.07 -23.24
CA SER A 48 -6.13 -1.10 -24.54
C SER A 48 -5.20 -1.33 -25.74
N ARG A 49 -3.90 -1.04 -25.60
CA ARG A 49 -2.91 -1.28 -26.67
C ARG A 49 -2.14 -2.59 -26.49
N GLY A 50 -1.91 -3.06 -25.26
CA GLY A 50 -1.18 -4.30 -24.95
C GLY A 50 -2.09 -5.51 -24.71
N VAL A 51 -3.38 -5.30 -24.48
CA VAL A 51 -4.42 -6.33 -24.36
C VAL A 51 -5.42 -6.08 -25.48
N ALA A 52 -4.93 -6.16 -26.71
CA ALA A 52 -5.75 -6.24 -27.91
C ALA A 52 -6.29 -7.67 -28.11
N ASP A 53 -6.57 -8.38 -27.01
CA ASP A 53 -7.29 -9.64 -27.05
C ASP A 53 -8.73 -9.36 -26.60
N PRO A 54 -9.68 -9.23 -27.54
CA PRO A 54 -11.08 -8.96 -27.24
C PRO A 54 -11.74 -9.99 -26.32
N GLY A 55 -11.12 -11.16 -26.11
CA GLY A 55 -11.62 -12.23 -25.27
C GLY A 55 -11.02 -12.29 -23.85
N LEU A 56 -9.98 -11.51 -23.54
CA LEU A 56 -9.26 -11.65 -22.27
C LEU A 56 -9.71 -10.64 -21.20
N ASP A 57 -10.70 -11.04 -20.40
CA ASP A 57 -11.13 -10.25 -19.25
C ASP A 57 -10.16 -10.38 -18.06
N LEU A 58 -9.11 -9.55 -18.06
CA LEU A 58 -8.17 -9.47 -16.95
C LEU A 58 -8.77 -8.86 -15.67
N THR A 59 -10.05 -8.48 -15.63
CA THR A 59 -10.73 -8.14 -14.37
C THR A 59 -11.26 -9.38 -13.64
N ASN A 60 -11.41 -10.50 -14.35
CA ASN A 60 -11.82 -11.78 -13.78
C ASN A 60 -10.66 -12.46 -13.04
N PRO A 61 -10.79 -12.78 -11.73
CA PRO A 61 -9.76 -13.47 -10.96
C PRO A 61 -9.32 -14.82 -11.54
N GLU A 62 -10.24 -15.59 -12.15
CA GLU A 62 -9.93 -16.90 -12.74
C GLU A 62 -9.06 -16.74 -14.00
N VAL A 63 -9.35 -15.72 -14.81
CA VAL A 63 -8.53 -15.38 -15.98
C VAL A 63 -7.16 -14.92 -15.53
N GLN A 64 -7.08 -14.06 -14.51
CA GLN A 64 -5.78 -13.64 -13.97
C GLN A 64 -4.96 -14.82 -13.42
N LEU A 65 -5.60 -15.79 -12.75
CA LEU A 65 -4.90 -16.99 -12.26
C LEU A 65 -4.29 -17.78 -13.43
N LYS A 66 -5.04 -17.98 -14.52
CA LYS A 66 -4.52 -18.64 -15.73
C LYS A 66 -3.34 -17.88 -16.34
N CYS A 67 -3.42 -16.56 -16.42
CA CYS A 67 -2.32 -15.73 -16.91
C CYS A 67 -1.06 -15.85 -16.02
N VAL A 68 -1.24 -15.89 -14.70
CA VAL A 68 -0.12 -16.08 -13.76
C VAL A 68 0.49 -17.48 -13.91
N GLN A 69 -0.32 -18.51 -14.08
CA GLN A 69 0.14 -19.88 -14.33
C GLN A 69 0.91 -19.98 -15.64
N GLU A 70 0.38 -19.41 -16.73
CA GLU A 70 1.07 -19.39 -18.03
C GLU A 70 2.37 -18.59 -17.96
N LEU A 71 2.40 -17.44 -17.29
CA LEU A 71 3.63 -16.65 -17.10
C LEU A 71 4.71 -17.45 -16.34
N ARG A 72 4.32 -18.30 -15.39
CA ARG A 72 5.23 -19.17 -14.64
C ARG A 72 5.72 -20.35 -15.49
N ASP A 73 4.81 -21.01 -16.19
CA ASP A 73 5.08 -22.28 -16.87
C ASP A 73 5.70 -22.07 -18.26
N VAL A 74 5.37 -20.96 -18.93
CA VAL A 74 5.83 -20.58 -20.27
C VAL A 74 6.23 -19.10 -20.29
N PRO A 75 7.33 -18.71 -19.61
CA PRO A 75 7.74 -17.30 -19.48
C PRO A 75 8.05 -16.61 -20.81
N ASP A 76 8.39 -17.37 -21.86
CA ASP A 76 8.69 -16.85 -23.20
C ASP A 76 7.48 -16.84 -24.15
N SER A 77 6.26 -17.07 -23.63
CA SER A 77 5.04 -16.98 -24.44
C SER A 77 4.91 -15.60 -25.09
N SER A 78 4.44 -15.59 -26.33
CA SER A 78 4.28 -14.38 -27.17
C SER A 78 3.01 -13.60 -26.85
N ALA A 79 2.26 -14.00 -25.82
CA ALA A 79 1.03 -13.35 -25.44
C ALA A 79 1.26 -11.88 -25.04
N ALA A 80 0.51 -10.97 -25.65
CA ALA A 80 0.73 -9.53 -25.52
C ALA A 80 0.59 -8.99 -24.08
N TRP A 81 -0.15 -9.72 -23.22
CA TRP A 81 -0.35 -9.37 -21.82
C TRP A 81 0.83 -9.77 -20.90
N ILE A 82 1.71 -10.68 -21.33
CA ILE A 82 2.83 -11.17 -20.51
C ILE A 82 3.78 -10.06 -20.06
N PRO A 83 4.27 -9.18 -20.96
CA PRO A 83 5.15 -8.08 -20.56
C PRO A 83 4.48 -7.12 -19.57
N VAL A 84 3.17 -6.90 -19.73
CA VAL A 84 2.38 -6.03 -18.84
C VAL A 84 2.30 -6.65 -17.45
N LEU A 85 1.86 -7.91 -17.36
CA LEU A 85 1.73 -8.61 -16.08
C LEU A 85 3.07 -8.70 -15.34
N ARG A 86 4.13 -9.11 -16.05
CA ARG A 86 5.49 -9.20 -15.52
C ARG A 86 5.97 -7.88 -14.95
N SER A 87 5.81 -6.79 -15.69
CA SER A 87 6.22 -5.45 -15.26
C SER A 87 5.49 -5.02 -13.98
N HIS A 88 4.18 -5.23 -13.90
CA HIS A 88 3.40 -4.90 -12.70
C HIS A 88 3.85 -5.70 -11.47
N LEU A 89 4.11 -7.00 -11.62
CA LEU A 89 4.64 -7.83 -10.54
C LEU A 89 6.01 -7.34 -10.07
N GLN A 90 6.95 -7.14 -11.01
CA GLN A 90 8.31 -6.70 -10.72
C GLN A 90 8.36 -5.33 -10.04
N GLN A 91 7.56 -4.37 -10.51
CA GLN A 91 7.46 -3.04 -9.88
C GLN A 91 6.98 -3.16 -8.42
N LYS A 92 6.02 -4.03 -8.15
CA LYS A 92 5.48 -4.22 -6.80
C LYS A 92 6.49 -4.91 -5.88
N ILE A 93 7.20 -5.92 -6.37
CA ILE A 93 8.31 -6.59 -5.67
C ILE A 93 9.42 -5.58 -5.32
N ALA A 94 9.81 -4.74 -6.27
CA ALA A 94 10.79 -3.68 -6.04
C ALA A 94 10.30 -2.67 -4.97
N GLY A 95 9.00 -2.36 -4.95
CA GLY A 95 8.39 -1.54 -3.91
C GLY A 95 8.49 -2.15 -2.50
N TYR A 96 8.36 -3.48 -2.37
CA TYR A 96 8.55 -4.17 -1.09
C TYR A 96 10.02 -4.19 -0.66
N LYS A 97 10.95 -4.39 -1.60
CA LYS A 97 12.39 -4.27 -1.34
C LYS A 97 12.75 -2.88 -0.80
N TYR A 98 12.25 -1.83 -1.45
CA TYR A 98 12.49 -0.45 -1.02
C TYR A 98 11.95 -0.20 0.40
N GLN A 99 10.76 -0.73 0.72
CA GLN A 99 10.22 -0.65 2.08
C GLN A 99 11.12 -1.32 3.10
N ASP A 100 11.65 -2.50 2.82
CA ASP A 100 12.54 -3.21 3.74
C ASP A 100 13.86 -2.46 3.96
N VAL A 101 14.41 -1.85 2.91
CA VAL A 101 15.60 -0.99 3.02
C VAL A 101 15.32 0.20 3.93
N LEU A 102 14.25 0.95 3.68
CA LEU A 102 13.86 2.12 4.49
C LEU A 102 13.60 1.75 5.96
N LYS A 103 13.09 0.55 6.19
CA LYS A 103 12.71 0.04 7.50
C LYS A 103 13.79 -0.80 8.17
N THR A 104 15.02 -0.78 7.64
CA THR A 104 16.19 -1.51 8.14
C THR A 104 15.93 -3.01 8.37
N ARG A 105 15.15 -3.62 7.47
CA ARG A 105 14.77 -5.04 7.45
C ARG A 105 15.32 -5.78 6.23
N TRP A 106 16.00 -5.07 5.34
CA TRP A 106 16.58 -5.66 4.14
C TRP A 106 17.77 -6.56 4.50
N THR A 107 17.73 -7.79 4.01
CA THR A 107 18.87 -8.71 4.01
C THR A 107 19.22 -9.07 2.56
N PRO A 108 20.51 -9.05 2.17
CA PRO A 108 20.93 -9.43 0.82
C PRO A 108 20.55 -10.87 0.45
N GLN A 109 20.49 -11.75 1.46
CA GLN A 109 20.21 -13.17 1.30
C GLN A 109 18.71 -13.43 1.38
N GLY A 110 18.20 -14.18 0.39
CA GLY A 110 16.88 -14.81 0.45
C GLY A 110 15.69 -13.88 0.22
N PHE A 111 15.90 -12.64 -0.25
CA PHE A 111 14.77 -11.82 -0.71
C PHE A 111 14.04 -12.50 -1.86
N VAL A 112 12.72 -12.43 -1.82
CA VAL A 112 11.84 -13.04 -2.82
C VAL A 112 11.96 -12.39 -4.19
N ASP A 113 12.15 -13.22 -5.21
CA ASP A 113 12.19 -12.79 -6.60
C ASP A 113 10.83 -12.99 -7.31
N LEU A 114 10.83 -12.80 -8.63
CA LEU A 114 9.61 -12.95 -9.43
C LEU A 114 9.11 -14.40 -9.42
N ASP A 115 10.00 -15.38 -9.50
CA ASP A 115 9.64 -16.80 -9.58
C ASP A 115 9.06 -17.27 -8.25
N ASP A 116 9.65 -16.82 -7.12
CA ASP A 116 9.10 -17.04 -5.78
C ASP A 116 7.66 -16.49 -5.67
N VAL A 117 7.42 -15.29 -6.18
CA VAL A 117 6.10 -14.65 -6.12
C VAL A 117 5.11 -15.35 -7.04
N LEU A 118 5.51 -15.76 -8.25
CA LEU A 118 4.66 -16.53 -9.16
C LEU A 118 4.27 -17.88 -8.53
N ALA A 119 5.21 -18.57 -7.90
CA ALA A 119 4.93 -19.79 -7.16
C ALA A 119 3.91 -19.54 -6.04
N LEU A 120 4.12 -18.53 -5.20
CA LEU A 120 3.18 -18.17 -4.12
C LEU A 120 1.77 -17.83 -4.63
N LEU A 121 1.66 -17.06 -5.71
CA LEU A 121 0.37 -16.68 -6.31
C LEU A 121 -0.37 -17.90 -6.88
N CYS A 122 0.36 -18.84 -7.50
CA CYS A 122 -0.19 -20.09 -8.01
C CYS A 122 -0.60 -21.05 -6.88
N ASP A 123 0.27 -21.24 -5.90
CA ASP A 123 0.06 -22.17 -4.79
C ASP A 123 -1.13 -21.77 -3.93
N CYS A 124 -1.33 -20.47 -3.71
CA CYS A 124 -2.50 -19.97 -3.01
C CYS A 124 -3.73 -19.80 -3.91
N GLN A 125 -3.62 -20.07 -5.22
CA GLN A 125 -4.68 -19.87 -6.21
C GLN A 125 -5.26 -18.45 -6.19
N LEU A 126 -4.38 -17.44 -6.05
CA LEU A 126 -4.75 -16.04 -5.82
C LEU A 126 -5.68 -15.81 -4.60
N ALA A 127 -5.76 -16.74 -3.66
CA ALA A 127 -6.55 -16.56 -2.45
C ALA A 127 -5.75 -15.82 -1.36
N CYS A 128 -6.43 -14.92 -0.65
CA CYS A 128 -5.87 -14.25 0.51
C CYS A 128 -5.61 -15.25 1.64
N PHE A 129 -4.39 -15.26 2.18
CA PHE A 129 -3.97 -16.10 3.31
C PHE A 129 -4.91 -15.99 4.53
N TYR A 130 -5.44 -14.79 4.79
CA TYR A 130 -6.28 -14.54 5.96
C TYR A 130 -7.76 -14.84 5.72
N CYS A 131 -8.39 -14.17 4.77
CA CYS A 131 -9.84 -14.26 4.57
C CYS A 131 -10.27 -15.24 3.48
N ARG A 132 -9.31 -15.90 2.80
CA ARG A 132 -9.53 -16.83 1.68
C ARG A 132 -10.27 -16.25 0.46
N ALA A 133 -10.64 -14.97 0.51
CA ALA A 133 -11.25 -14.29 -0.62
C ALA A 133 -10.23 -14.13 -1.77
N PRO A 134 -10.70 -14.14 -3.03
CA PRO A 134 -9.84 -13.90 -4.20
C PRO A 134 -9.12 -12.55 -4.11
N THR A 135 -7.87 -12.55 -4.56
CA THR A 135 -7.04 -11.36 -4.77
C THR A 135 -6.89 -11.08 -6.25
N SER A 136 -6.55 -9.83 -6.57
CA SER A 136 -6.31 -9.38 -7.95
C SER A 136 -4.87 -8.95 -8.12
N VAL A 137 -4.17 -9.53 -9.09
CA VAL A 137 -2.81 -9.17 -9.49
C VAL A 137 -2.82 -7.84 -10.24
N LEU A 138 -3.75 -7.71 -11.18
CA LEU A 138 -4.05 -6.49 -11.92
C LEU A 138 -5.33 -5.86 -11.37
N TYR A 139 -5.30 -4.56 -11.12
CA TYR A 139 -6.38 -3.80 -10.49
C TYR A 139 -6.35 -2.34 -10.96
N LYS A 140 -7.54 -1.76 -11.18
CA LYS A 140 -7.68 -0.42 -11.77
C LYS A 140 -7.31 0.67 -10.77
N GLU A 141 -7.87 0.59 -9.56
CA GLU A 141 -7.77 1.66 -8.58
C GLU A 141 -6.57 1.49 -7.64
N VAL A 142 -5.89 2.60 -7.33
CA VAL A 142 -4.92 2.62 -6.22
C VAL A 142 -5.63 2.21 -4.94
N ARG A 143 -5.02 1.24 -4.23
CA ARG A 143 -5.54 0.70 -2.96
C ARG A 143 -6.85 -0.08 -3.12
N ASP A 144 -7.07 -0.73 -4.26
CA ASP A 144 -8.14 -1.72 -4.39
C ASP A 144 -8.10 -2.70 -3.20
N PRO A 145 -9.20 -2.88 -2.44
CA PRO A 145 -9.21 -3.73 -1.26
C PRO A 145 -8.83 -5.19 -1.52
N ARG A 146 -9.02 -5.68 -2.75
CA ARG A 146 -8.68 -7.02 -3.24
C ARG A 146 -7.32 -7.11 -3.91
N GLN A 147 -6.61 -5.99 -4.14
CA GLN A 147 -5.27 -6.08 -4.70
C GLN A 147 -4.41 -7.02 -3.84
N TRP A 148 -3.64 -7.88 -4.50
CA TRP A 148 -2.69 -8.74 -3.81
C TRP A 148 -1.65 -7.90 -3.07
N THR A 149 -1.08 -8.44 -2.02
CA THR A 149 0.06 -7.87 -1.30
C THR A 149 0.97 -9.00 -0.87
N LEU A 150 2.25 -8.70 -0.77
CA LEU A 150 3.24 -9.59 -0.18
C LEU A 150 3.34 -9.27 1.32
N GLU A 151 2.66 -10.06 2.13
CA GLU A 151 2.54 -9.85 3.58
C GLU A 151 3.68 -10.55 4.32
N ARG A 152 4.29 -9.88 5.29
CA ARG A 152 5.26 -10.50 6.21
C ARG A 152 4.56 -11.32 7.30
N ILE A 153 4.97 -12.56 7.49
CA ILE A 153 4.50 -13.39 8.61
C ILE A 153 5.05 -12.82 9.93
N ASN A 154 6.38 -12.69 10.00
CA ASN A 154 7.10 -11.99 11.06
C ASN A 154 7.48 -10.57 10.57
N ASN A 155 7.00 -9.56 11.30
CA ASN A 155 7.24 -8.15 10.97
C ASN A 155 8.64 -7.64 11.32
N ASP A 156 9.43 -8.43 12.04
CA ASP A 156 10.81 -8.10 12.38
C ASP A 156 11.81 -8.53 11.28
N LEU A 157 11.36 -9.36 10.34
CA LEU A 157 12.13 -9.81 9.19
C LEU A 157 11.65 -9.10 7.91
N GLY A 158 12.49 -9.04 6.86
CA GLY A 158 12.12 -8.54 5.54
C GLY A 158 11.22 -9.50 4.76
N HIS A 159 10.93 -9.18 3.50
CA HIS A 159 10.22 -10.07 2.56
C HIS A 159 11.18 -11.12 2.00
N VAL A 160 11.59 -12.06 2.86
CA VAL A 160 12.44 -13.20 2.50
C VAL A 160 11.61 -14.46 2.30
N ARG A 161 12.16 -15.42 1.54
CA ARG A 161 11.56 -16.75 1.36
C ARG A 161 11.21 -17.37 2.71
N GLY A 162 10.01 -17.93 2.82
CA GLY A 162 9.49 -18.50 4.07
C GLY A 162 8.94 -17.50 5.08
N ASN A 163 9.13 -16.18 4.90
CA ASN A 163 8.53 -15.14 5.74
C ASN A 163 7.42 -14.34 5.06
N VAL A 164 6.93 -14.81 3.90
CA VAL A 164 5.91 -14.08 3.13
C VAL A 164 4.68 -14.91 2.84
N GLN A 165 3.54 -14.24 2.72
CA GLN A 165 2.27 -14.81 2.26
C GLN A 165 1.54 -13.84 1.32
N ILE A 166 0.70 -14.37 0.43
CA ILE A 166 -0.20 -13.54 -0.38
C ILE A 166 -1.42 -13.16 0.45
N ALA A 167 -1.68 -11.86 0.59
CA ALA A 167 -2.86 -11.34 1.27
C ALA A 167 -3.55 -10.24 0.47
N CYS A 168 -4.87 -10.09 0.60
CA CYS A 168 -5.54 -8.90 0.09
C CYS A 168 -5.11 -7.66 0.91
N LEU A 169 -5.09 -6.49 0.27
CA LEU A 169 -4.73 -5.24 0.93
C LEU A 169 -5.59 -4.96 2.16
N THR A 170 -6.89 -5.27 2.11
CA THR A 170 -7.78 -5.09 3.26
C THR A 170 -7.29 -5.84 4.49
N CYS A 171 -6.85 -7.09 4.31
CA CYS A 171 -6.37 -7.89 5.42
C CYS A 171 -5.00 -7.43 5.91
N ASN A 172 -4.06 -7.13 5.02
CA ASN A 172 -2.75 -6.57 5.36
C ASN A 172 -2.89 -5.32 6.24
N LEU A 173 -3.67 -4.32 5.78
CA LEU A 173 -3.86 -3.05 6.50
C LEU A 173 -4.55 -3.21 7.86
N ARG A 174 -5.41 -4.23 8.02
CA ARG A 174 -6.15 -4.50 9.27
C ARG A 174 -5.35 -5.36 10.24
N ARG A 175 -4.58 -6.33 9.74
CA ARG A 175 -3.72 -7.19 10.56
C ARG A 175 -2.63 -6.36 11.22
N ARG A 176 -1.97 -5.45 10.49
CA ARG A 176 -0.89 -4.58 11.00
C ARG A 176 0.19 -5.41 11.71
N THR A 177 0.23 -5.36 13.04
CA THR A 177 1.18 -6.05 13.90
C THR A 177 0.54 -7.21 14.69
N LEU A 178 -0.76 -7.47 14.51
CA LEU A 178 -1.44 -8.58 15.17
C LEU A 178 -0.78 -9.90 14.77
N TYR A 179 -0.65 -10.83 15.72
CA TYR A 179 -0.11 -12.15 15.42
C TYR A 179 -0.97 -12.84 14.35
N HIS A 180 -0.31 -13.38 13.31
CA HIS A 180 -0.98 -13.79 12.07
C HIS A 180 -2.00 -14.92 12.33
N GLU A 181 -1.67 -15.91 13.16
CA GLU A 181 -2.61 -17.02 13.47
C GLU A 181 -3.88 -16.53 14.19
N ARG A 182 -3.73 -15.63 15.16
CA ARG A 182 -4.89 -15.01 15.84
C ARG A 182 -5.79 -14.30 14.83
N TYR A 183 -5.18 -13.58 13.89
CA TYR A 183 -5.93 -12.88 12.86
C TYR A 183 -6.62 -13.85 11.89
N ILE A 184 -5.94 -14.94 11.47
CA ILE A 184 -6.54 -16.01 10.66
C ILE A 184 -7.80 -16.55 11.33
N LEU A 185 -7.73 -16.91 12.62
CA LEU A 185 -8.89 -17.41 13.38
C LEU A 185 -10.06 -16.44 13.26
N THR A 186 -9.86 -15.14 13.51
CA THR A 186 -10.95 -14.14 13.41
C THR A 186 -11.55 -14.00 12.01
N LYS A 187 -10.79 -14.34 10.95
CA LYS A 187 -11.25 -14.23 9.56
C LYS A 187 -11.89 -15.48 9.01
N GLN A 188 -11.54 -16.64 9.56
CA GLN A 188 -12.02 -17.93 9.10
C GLN A 188 -13.06 -18.56 10.04
N MET A 189 -13.44 -17.85 11.12
CA MET A 189 -14.58 -18.23 11.95
C MET A 189 -15.87 -18.22 11.14
N VAL A 190 -16.48 -19.39 11.00
CA VAL A 190 -17.86 -19.53 10.52
C VAL A 190 -18.79 -18.99 11.62
N LYS A 191 -19.72 -18.10 11.25
CA LYS A 191 -20.80 -17.70 12.16
C LYS A 191 -21.63 -18.93 12.49
N VAL A 192 -21.48 -19.48 13.68
CA VAL A 192 -22.39 -20.50 14.20
C VAL A 192 -23.68 -19.77 14.55
N ASN A 193 -24.68 -19.82 13.67
CA ASN A 193 -26.01 -19.37 14.04
C ASN A 193 -26.52 -20.34 15.10
N LYS A 194 -26.87 -19.83 16.29
CA LYS A 194 -27.67 -20.62 17.24
C LYS A 194 -28.95 -20.99 16.52
N LEU A 195 -29.20 -22.29 16.33
CA LEU A 195 -30.53 -22.79 16.04
C LEU A 195 -31.42 -22.36 17.21
N ALA A 196 -32.39 -21.49 16.91
CA ALA A 196 -33.42 -21.06 17.84
C ALA A 196 -34.49 -22.14 17.97
#